data_AF-A0A3D9CIS4-F1
#
_entry.id   AF-A0A3D9CIS4-F1
#
_cell.length_a   1.000
_cell.length_b   1.000
_cell.length_c   1.000
_cell.angle_alpha   90.00
_cell.angle_beta   90.00
_cell.angle_gamma   90.00
#
_symmetry.space_group_name_H-M   'P 1'
#
loop_
_entity.id
_entity.type
_entity.pdbx_description
1 polymer ?
#
loop_
_entity_poly.entity_id
_entity_poly.type
_entity_poly.pdbx_seq_one_letter_code
_entity_poly.pdbx_strand_id
1 'polypeptide(L)'
;MSNKKRAINRIKSIANDKGASSRLLSLWVNVDYTTVSQWNSNNYQPNSDNLNKIGELLEVDNKDLLESQHRIDTGLAKELQNELNRLHKIERMPYEIDKIDKLTGKIVKVNNPKIIKALKEFAKKYNGNKS
;
A
#
# COMPACT_ATOMS: atom_id res chain seq x y z
N MET A 1 -11.34 -1.34 26.94
CA MET A 1 -11.74 -2.01 25.68
C MET A 1 -10.47 -2.38 24.93
N SER A 2 -10.26 -3.66 24.62
CA SER A 2 -9.03 -4.16 23.99
C SER A 2 -8.88 -3.55 22.60
N ASN A 3 -7.73 -2.93 22.32
CA ASN A 3 -7.40 -2.33 21.03
C ASN A 3 -7.15 -3.46 20.02
N LYS A 4 -8.24 -4.01 19.44
CA LYS A 4 -8.16 -5.14 18.52
C LYS A 4 -7.47 -4.67 17.24
N LYS A 5 -6.23 -5.12 17.03
CA LYS A 5 -5.46 -4.87 15.80
C LYS A 5 -6.32 -5.29 14.60
N ARG A 6 -6.53 -4.35 13.66
CA ARG A 6 -7.27 -4.61 12.43
C ARG A 6 -6.53 -5.69 11.63
N ALA A 7 -7.24 -6.74 11.21
CA ALA A 7 -6.69 -7.73 10.30
C ALA A 7 -6.40 -7.06 8.93
N ILE A 8 -5.28 -7.41 8.32
CA ILE A 8 -4.84 -6.92 7.02
C ILE A 8 -5.08 -8.00 5.94
N ASN A 9 -4.78 -9.26 6.28
CA ASN A 9 -5.04 -10.43 5.45
C ASN A 9 -5.96 -11.44 6.16
N ARG A 10 -6.53 -12.34 5.35
CA ARG A 10 -7.44 -13.43 5.71
C ARG A 10 -6.84 -14.82 5.42
N ILE A 11 -5.52 -14.91 5.21
CA ILE A 11 -4.83 -16.14 4.76
C ILE A 11 -5.14 -17.32 5.67
N LYS A 12 -5.07 -17.14 7.00
CA LYS A 12 -5.38 -18.21 7.96
C LYS A 12 -6.80 -18.76 7.80
N SER A 13 -7.79 -17.88 7.61
CA SER A 13 -9.20 -18.29 7.47
C SER A 13 -9.38 -19.09 6.18
N ILE A 14 -8.94 -18.52 5.06
CA ILE A 14 -9.11 -19.15 3.75
C ILE A 14 -8.32 -20.46 3.64
N ALA A 15 -7.10 -20.51 4.18
CA ALA A 15 -6.31 -21.74 4.23
C ALA A 15 -7.02 -22.84 5.01
N ASN A 16 -7.60 -22.51 6.17
CA ASN A 16 -8.40 -23.47 6.94
C ASN A 16 -9.65 -23.93 6.18
N ASP A 17 -10.37 -23.02 5.53
CA ASP A 17 -11.57 -23.32 4.74
C ASP A 17 -11.25 -24.25 3.55
N LYS A 18 -10.04 -24.12 2.99
CA LYS A 18 -9.50 -24.94 1.90
C LYS A 18 -8.76 -26.20 2.38
N GLY A 19 -8.68 -26.45 3.69
CA GLY A 19 -7.95 -27.59 4.26
C GLY A 19 -6.43 -27.53 4.14
N ALA A 20 -5.86 -26.35 3.86
CA ALA A 20 -4.43 -26.13 3.73
C ALA A 20 -3.77 -25.78 5.08
N SER A 21 -2.69 -26.47 5.42
CA SER A 21 -1.94 -26.20 6.65
C SER A 21 -0.92 -25.06 6.47
N SER A 22 -0.53 -24.41 7.56
CA SER A 22 0.56 -23.41 7.54
C SER A 22 1.89 -24.01 7.09
N ARG A 23 2.10 -25.32 7.32
CA ARG A 23 3.27 -26.07 6.83
C ARG A 23 3.23 -26.22 5.31
N LEU A 24 2.06 -26.51 4.74
CA LEU A 24 1.90 -26.58 3.28
C LEU A 24 2.21 -25.22 2.65
N LEU A 25 1.63 -24.14 3.19
CA LEU A 25 1.89 -22.78 2.70
C LEU A 25 3.38 -22.43 2.75
N SER A 26 4.07 -22.75 3.86
CA SER A 26 5.48 -22.42 4.04
C SER A 26 6.37 -23.13 3.02
N LEU A 27 6.07 -24.41 2.75
CA LEU A 27 6.79 -25.19 1.75
C LEU A 27 6.50 -24.71 0.32
N TRP A 28 5.23 -24.40 0.02
CA TRP A 28 4.80 -23.96 -1.31
C TRP A 28 5.48 -22.66 -1.75
N VAL A 29 5.58 -21.69 -0.84
CA VAL A 29 6.23 -20.39 -1.12
C VAL A 29 7.70 -20.33 -0.70
N ASN A 30 8.26 -21.46 -0.24
CA ASN A 30 9.65 -21.60 0.19
C ASN A 30 10.10 -20.55 1.23
N VAL A 31 9.37 -20.46 2.35
CA VAL A 31 9.70 -19.59 3.48
C VAL A 31 9.67 -20.37 4.79
N ASP A 32 10.29 -19.81 5.83
CA ASP A 32 10.18 -20.38 7.18
C ASP A 32 8.73 -20.46 7.66
N TYR A 33 8.43 -21.52 8.42
CA TYR A 33 7.11 -21.70 9.05
C TYR A 33 6.73 -20.50 9.95
N THR A 34 7.70 -19.91 10.63
CA THR A 34 7.51 -18.72 11.48
C THR A 34 7.04 -17.53 10.66
N THR A 35 7.49 -17.37 9.42
CA THR A 35 7.04 -16.31 8.50
C THR A 35 5.55 -16.45 8.18
N VAL A 36 5.09 -17.66 7.84
CA VAL A 36 3.64 -17.93 7.65
C VAL A 36 2.85 -17.70 8.93
N SER A 37 3.40 -18.03 10.10
CA SER A 37 2.78 -17.73 11.39
C SER A 37 2.64 -16.21 11.63
N GLN A 38 3.63 -15.41 11.24
CA GLN A 38 3.54 -13.94 11.29
C GLN A 38 2.51 -13.38 10.31
N TRP A 39 2.32 -14.02 9.13
CA TRP A 39 1.23 -13.67 8.20
C TRP A 39 -0.14 -13.97 8.80
N ASN A 40 -0.32 -15.16 9.36
CA ASN A 40 -1.57 -15.60 9.99
C ASN A 40 -1.97 -14.75 11.22
N SER A 41 -0.98 -14.21 11.94
CA SER A 41 -1.19 -13.29 13.05
C SER A 41 -1.22 -11.82 12.65
N ASN A 42 -1.15 -11.52 11.34
CA ASN A 42 -1.16 -10.16 10.78
C ASN A 42 -0.04 -9.25 11.32
N ASN A 43 1.08 -9.83 11.76
CA ASN A 43 2.26 -9.10 12.22
C ASN A 43 3.18 -8.69 11.08
N TYR A 44 3.26 -9.53 10.06
CA TYR A 44 3.95 -9.27 8.81
C TYR A 44 3.04 -9.68 7.66
N GLN A 45 3.25 -9.15 6.46
CA GLN A 45 2.42 -9.45 5.29
C GLN A 45 3.28 -10.13 4.23
N PRO A 46 2.74 -11.10 3.46
CA PRO A 46 3.45 -11.59 2.29
C PRO A 46 3.66 -10.45 1.30
N ASN A 47 4.74 -10.52 0.52
CA ASN A 47 4.88 -9.70 -0.67
C ASN A 47 3.86 -10.15 -1.76
N SER A 48 3.81 -9.41 -2.86
CA SER A 48 2.92 -9.72 -3.99
C SER A 48 3.09 -11.15 -4.49
N ASP A 49 4.34 -11.62 -4.62
CA ASP A 49 4.66 -12.89 -5.26
C ASP A 49 4.22 -14.07 -4.40
N ASN A 50 4.47 -14.00 -3.09
CA ASN A 50 4.02 -15.01 -2.14
C ASN A 50 2.50 -14.99 -1.99
N LEU A 51 1.88 -13.80 -1.98
CA LEU A 51 0.41 -13.70 -1.93
C LEU A 51 -0.20 -14.35 -3.17
N ASN A 52 0.35 -14.10 -4.36
CA ASN A 52 -0.11 -14.68 -5.61
C ASN A 52 0.03 -16.21 -5.63
N LYS A 53 1.19 -16.75 -5.23
CA LYS A 53 1.39 -18.20 -5.11
C LYS A 53 0.41 -18.84 -4.13
N ILE A 54 0.11 -18.17 -3.01
CA ILE A 54 -0.89 -18.65 -2.06
C ILE A 54 -2.29 -18.63 -2.69
N GLY A 55 -2.65 -17.57 -3.44
CA GLY A 55 -3.91 -17.49 -4.17
C GLY A 55 -4.08 -18.62 -5.20
N GLU A 56 -3.01 -18.91 -5.97
CA GLU A 56 -2.96 -20.03 -6.90
C GLU A 56 -3.15 -21.38 -6.19
N LEU A 57 -2.44 -21.62 -5.09
CA LEU A 57 -2.56 -22.86 -4.31
C LEU A 57 -3.95 -23.04 -3.69
N LEU A 58 -4.55 -21.96 -3.19
CA LEU A 58 -5.84 -22.00 -2.51
C LEU A 58 -7.02 -21.85 -3.48
N GLU A 59 -6.76 -21.65 -4.76
CA GLU A 59 -7.76 -21.43 -5.82
C GLU A 59 -8.74 -20.31 -5.44
N VAL A 60 -8.20 -19.13 -5.12
CA VAL A 60 -8.97 -17.91 -4.81
C VAL A 60 -8.28 -16.68 -5.42
N ASP A 61 -9.04 -15.59 -5.59
CA ASP A 61 -8.46 -14.32 -6.01
C ASP A 61 -7.63 -13.72 -4.85
N ASN A 62 -6.53 -13.03 -5.16
CA ASN A 62 -5.70 -12.33 -4.17
C ASN A 62 -6.50 -11.34 -3.31
N LYS A 63 -7.57 -10.74 -3.86
CA LYS A 63 -8.45 -9.86 -3.08
C LYS A 63 -9.17 -10.60 -1.94
N ASP A 64 -9.47 -11.89 -2.12
CA ASP A 64 -10.18 -12.70 -1.12
C ASP A 64 -9.24 -13.10 0.04
N LEU A 65 -7.93 -13.06 -0.20
CA LEU A 65 -6.89 -13.23 0.81
C LEU A 65 -6.64 -11.95 1.64
N LEU A 66 -7.19 -10.80 1.24
CA LEU A 66 -7.01 -9.52 1.92
C LEU A 66 -8.28 -9.08 2.64
N GLU A 67 -8.10 -8.36 3.75
CA GLU A 67 -9.23 -7.76 4.48
C GLU A 67 -9.66 -6.46 3.82
N SER A 68 -10.99 -6.22 3.77
CA SER A 68 -11.51 -4.99 3.22
C SER A 68 -11.07 -3.79 4.05
N GLN A 69 -10.56 -2.77 3.35
CA GLN A 69 -10.12 -1.54 4.00
C GLN A 69 -11.27 -0.56 4.23
N HIS A 70 -12.47 -0.82 3.69
CA HIS A 70 -13.65 0.03 3.80
C HIS A 70 -13.33 1.52 3.53
N ARG A 71 -12.46 1.77 2.55
CA ARG A 71 -12.09 3.13 2.17
C ARG A 71 -13.30 3.78 1.51
N ILE A 72 -13.51 5.05 1.81
CA ILE A 72 -14.56 5.87 1.22
C ILE A 72 -13.95 6.66 0.07
N ASP A 73 -14.64 6.70 -1.07
CA ASP A 73 -14.27 7.59 -2.16
C ASP A 73 -14.68 9.02 -1.79
N THR A 74 -13.72 9.81 -1.32
CA THR A 74 -13.95 11.19 -0.93
C THR A 74 -13.83 12.18 -2.09
N GLY A 75 -13.38 11.73 -3.28
CA GLY A 75 -13.01 12.61 -4.39
C GLY A 75 -11.61 13.24 -4.27
N LEU A 76 -10.85 12.93 -3.20
CA LEU A 76 -9.54 13.55 -2.93
C LEU A 76 -8.56 13.45 -4.09
N ALA A 77 -8.50 12.30 -4.78
CA ALA A 77 -7.59 12.09 -5.90
C ALA A 77 -7.85 13.07 -7.05
N LYS A 78 -9.14 13.30 -7.38
CA LYS A 78 -9.56 14.24 -8.42
C LYS A 78 -9.15 15.67 -8.07
N GLU A 79 -9.38 16.09 -6.83
CA GLU A 79 -9.05 17.45 -6.39
C GLU A 79 -7.54 17.68 -6.29
N LEU A 80 -6.76 16.68 -5.86
CA LEU A 80 -5.30 16.75 -5.91
C LEU A 80 -4.77 16.85 -7.34
N GLN A 81 -5.41 16.18 -8.31
CA GLN A 81 -5.04 16.30 -9.71
C GLN A 81 -5.32 17.72 -10.26
N ASN A 82 -6.44 18.34 -9.84
CA ASN A 82 -6.74 19.73 -10.18
C ASN A 82 -5.69 20.69 -9.59
N GLU A 83 -5.33 20.52 -8.32
CA GLU A 83 -4.31 21.33 -7.68
C GLU A 83 -2.93 21.14 -8.33
N LEU A 84 -2.56 19.91 -8.69
CA LEU A 84 -1.34 19.62 -9.44
C LEU A 84 -1.34 20.34 -10.80
N ASN A 85 -2.47 20.33 -11.52
CA ASN A 85 -2.62 21.04 -12.78
C ASN A 85 -2.46 22.55 -12.60
N ARG A 86 -2.99 23.12 -11.52
CA ARG A 86 -2.83 24.55 -11.17
C ARG A 86 -1.36 24.90 -10.94
N LEU A 87 -0.68 24.15 -10.08
CA LEU A 87 0.75 24.35 -9.76
C LEU A 87 1.64 24.23 -11.02
N HIS A 88 1.39 23.23 -11.87
CA HIS A 88 2.22 23.00 -13.03
C HIS A 88 1.90 23.93 -14.20
N LYS A 89 0.63 24.09 -14.57
CA LYS A 89 0.23 24.83 -15.78
C LYS A 89 0.14 26.33 -15.55
N ILE A 90 -0.29 26.76 -14.36
CA ILE A 90 -0.50 28.17 -14.05
C ILE A 90 0.74 28.73 -13.35
N GLU A 91 1.17 28.12 -12.25
CA GLU A 91 2.37 28.59 -11.53
C GLU A 91 3.69 28.16 -12.19
N ARG A 92 3.61 27.41 -13.31
CA ARG A 92 4.77 26.97 -14.12
C ARG A 92 5.82 26.21 -13.30
N MET A 93 5.39 25.51 -12.25
CA MET A 93 6.29 24.71 -11.42
C MET A 93 6.65 23.41 -12.14
N PRO A 94 7.93 23.09 -12.34
CA PRO A 94 8.33 21.81 -12.93
C PRO A 94 8.06 20.66 -11.97
N TYR A 95 7.75 19.47 -12.49
CA TYR A 95 7.53 18.27 -11.66
C TYR A 95 8.80 17.82 -10.94
N GLU A 96 9.95 18.02 -11.56
CA GLU A 96 11.26 17.64 -11.04
C GLU A 96 12.19 18.86 -11.03
N ILE A 97 13.16 18.82 -10.12
CA ILE A 97 14.26 19.80 -10.04
C ILE A 97 15.58 19.07 -9.87
N ASP A 98 16.66 19.74 -10.24
CA ASP A 98 18.01 19.28 -9.98
C ASP A 98 18.38 19.52 -8.51
N LYS A 99 18.96 18.50 -7.88
CA LYS A 99 19.47 18.56 -6.51
C LYS A 99 20.85 17.93 -6.46
N ILE A 100 21.76 18.53 -5.71
CA ILE A 100 23.08 17.95 -5.49
C ILE A 100 22.97 16.85 -4.43
N ASP A 101 23.40 15.65 -4.80
CA ASP A 101 23.58 14.54 -3.88
C ASP A 101 24.74 14.85 -2.92
N LYS A 102 24.44 14.86 -1.61
CA LYS A 102 25.42 15.29 -0.60
C LYS A 102 26.58 14.31 -0.41
N LEU A 103 26.42 13.05 -0.80
CA LEU A 103 27.42 12.00 -0.63
C LEU A 103 28.36 11.93 -1.83
N THR A 104 27.81 12.08 -3.03
CA THR A 104 28.53 11.88 -4.29
C THR A 104 28.86 13.17 -5.04
N GLY A 105 28.25 14.30 -4.65
CA GLY A 105 28.40 15.60 -5.33
C GLY A 105 27.72 15.67 -6.70
N LYS A 106 27.04 14.60 -7.14
CA LYS A 106 26.39 14.52 -8.45
C LYS A 106 25.06 15.27 -8.45
N ILE A 107 24.71 15.85 -9.59
CA ILE A 107 23.37 16.39 -9.82
C ILE A 107 22.41 15.22 -10.09
N VAL A 108 21.35 15.14 -9.30
CA VAL A 108 20.27 14.17 -9.46
C VAL A 108 18.93 14.89 -9.63
N LYS A 109 18.09 14.39 -10.52
CA LYS A 109 16.71 14.86 -10.65
C LYS A 109 15.86 14.29 -9.52
N VAL A 110 15.11 15.16 -8.85
CA VAL A 110 14.20 14.78 -7.77
C VAL A 110 12.85 15.44 -7.95
N ASN A 111 11.78 14.79 -7.47
CA ASN A 111 10.45 15.39 -7.44
C ASN A 111 10.47 16.75 -6.71
N ASN A 112 9.82 17.75 -7.28
CA ASN A 112 9.82 19.12 -6.79
C ASN A 112 9.22 19.20 -5.38
N PRO A 113 10.02 19.52 -4.35
CA PRO A 113 9.57 19.53 -2.96
C PRO A 113 8.46 20.55 -2.70
N LYS A 114 8.40 21.64 -3.48
CA LYS A 114 7.36 22.66 -3.34
C LYS A 114 6.00 22.14 -3.79
N ILE A 115 5.93 21.40 -4.91
CA ILE A 115 4.69 20.75 -5.36
C ILE A 115 4.24 19.71 -4.33
N ILE A 116 5.17 18.86 -3.86
CA ILE A 116 4.85 17.85 -2.84
C ILE A 116 4.27 18.49 -1.57
N LYS A 117 4.89 19.59 -1.11
CA LYS A 117 4.42 20.32 0.08
C LYS A 117 3.01 20.89 -0.14
N ALA A 118 2.78 21.56 -1.27
CA ALA A 118 1.48 22.14 -1.61
C ALA A 118 0.37 21.08 -1.69
N LEU A 119 0.60 19.96 -2.38
CA LEU A 119 -0.37 18.86 -2.45
C LEU A 119 -0.68 18.25 -1.07
N LYS A 120 0.35 18.07 -0.21
CA LYS A 120 0.14 17.58 1.16
C LYS A 120 -0.64 18.57 2.02
N GLU A 121 -0.39 19.87 1.87
CA GLU A 121 -1.13 20.91 2.59
C GLU A 121 -2.58 21.01 2.10
N PHE A 122 -2.82 20.88 0.80
CA PHE A 122 -4.16 20.77 0.22
C PHE A 122 -4.91 19.56 0.80
N ALA A 123 -4.31 18.36 0.75
CA ALA A 123 -4.92 17.13 1.26
C ALA A 123 -5.31 17.22 2.74
N LYS A 124 -4.50 17.90 3.58
CA LYS A 124 -4.80 18.12 5.00
C LYS A 124 -6.04 19.00 5.22
N LYS A 125 -6.30 19.95 4.32
CA LYS A 125 -7.44 20.88 4.39
C LYS A 125 -8.69 20.33 3.70
N TYR A 126 -8.53 19.30 2.86
CA TYR A 126 -9.62 18.72 2.10
C TYR A 126 -10.60 17.97 3.00
N ASN A 127 -11.82 18.47 3.08
CA ASN A 127 -12.86 17.88 3.92
C ASN A 127 -13.80 16.91 3.19
N GLY A 128 -13.69 16.77 1.86
CA GLY A 128 -14.40 15.78 1.04
C GLY A 128 -15.92 15.71 1.18
N ASN A 129 -16.55 14.88 0.36
CA ASN A 129 -17.93 14.45 0.62
C ASN A 129 -17.89 13.39 1.73
N LYS A 130 -17.84 13.83 2.98
CA LYS A 130 -18.10 12.97 4.13
C LYS A 130 -19.63 12.78 4.22
N SER A 131 -20.16 11.82 3.46
CA SER A 131 -21.50 11.28 3.70
C SER A 131 -21.47 10.26 4.82
#